data_AF-A0A7J6SL76-F1
#
_entry.id   AF-A0A7J6SL76-F1
#
_cell.length_a   1.000
_cell.length_b   1.000
_cell.length_c   1.000
_cell.angle_alpha   90.00
_cell.angle_beta   90.00
_cell.angle_gamma   90.00
#
_symmetry.space_group_name_H-M   'P 1'
#
loop_
_entity.id
_entity.type
_entity.pdbx_description
1 polymer ?
#
loop_
_entity_poly.entity_id
_entity_poly.type
_entity_poly.pdbx_seq_one_letter_code
_entity_poly.pdbx_strand_id
1 'polypeptide(L)'
;MYRYVGSSLEEHGGTAPRGWASAALKSRSHMSSRWSASFRITERIEKVQLWIRESFLMADWHKTLQEGSGESLKVAFVSCRKSTHEEALGLEIAMKTDGSVSIATDCMQLAADVIQHLCCFLKVTELEASCSFPRATAEVEQAMQLIDEYDNLRQKMATDMADSARTVKELLVRMEDLRLCDYSRKLKQALVNVQRVSRGMIADYSKRRGNH
;
A
#
# COMPACT_ATOMS: atom_id res chain seq x y z
N MET A 1 28.80 3.61 0.45
CA MET A 1 30.04 4.21 -0.06
C MET A 1 29.81 4.50 -1.55
N TYR A 2 29.60 5.76 -1.93
CA TYR A 2 29.33 6.15 -3.33
C TYR A 2 30.27 7.27 -3.77
N ARG A 3 30.69 7.16 -5.02
CA ARG A 3 31.76 7.88 -5.70
C ARG A 3 31.15 8.96 -6.59
N TYR A 4 31.70 10.16 -6.53
CA TYR A 4 31.44 11.27 -7.44
C TYR A 4 32.14 10.99 -8.78
N VAL A 5 31.46 11.18 -9.91
CA VAL A 5 32.07 11.24 -11.25
C VAL A 5 31.81 12.64 -11.79
N GLY A 6 32.87 13.43 -11.91
CA GLY A 6 32.85 14.68 -12.69
C GLY A 6 33.30 15.93 -11.94
N SER A 7 34.62 16.01 -11.75
CA SER A 7 35.45 17.23 -11.65
C SER A 7 35.10 18.33 -10.64
N SER A 8 35.90 18.32 -9.57
CA SER A 8 36.46 19.48 -8.87
C SER A 8 35.48 20.41 -8.16
N LEU A 9 35.31 20.21 -6.84
CA LEU A 9 35.38 21.31 -5.89
C LEU A 9 35.67 20.82 -4.48
N GLU A 10 36.46 21.64 -3.81
CA GLU A 10 37.29 21.39 -2.65
C GLU A 10 36.51 21.10 -1.37
N GLU A 11 37.21 20.44 -0.44
CA GLU A 11 36.77 20.20 0.92
C GLU A 11 36.49 21.53 1.64
N HIS A 12 35.23 21.90 1.70
CA HIS A 12 34.72 22.78 2.75
C HIS A 12 33.72 22.00 3.59
N GLY A 13 34.05 21.87 4.88
CA GLY A 13 33.31 21.13 5.89
C GLY A 13 31.93 21.71 6.16
N GLY A 14 31.00 21.44 5.25
CA GLY A 14 29.57 21.70 5.42
C GLY A 14 28.89 20.46 5.98
N THR A 15 28.30 20.58 7.17
CA THR A 15 27.39 19.58 7.74
C THR A 15 26.28 19.30 6.73
N ALA A 16 26.16 18.06 6.25
CA ALA A 16 25.09 17.69 5.34
C ALA A 16 23.71 17.98 5.98
N PRO A 17 22.77 18.60 5.26
CA PRO A 17 21.44 18.87 5.77
C PRO A 17 20.77 17.54 6.16
N ARG A 18 20.18 17.55 7.35
CA ARG A 18 19.55 16.38 7.97
C ARG A 18 18.24 16.10 7.24
N GLY A 19 18.23 15.14 6.32
CA GLY A 19 16.99 14.49 5.89
C GLY A 19 17.05 13.81 4.52
N TRP A 20 17.49 14.49 3.46
CA TRP A 20 17.30 14.00 2.08
C TRP A 20 18.54 14.08 1.19
N ALA A 21 19.71 13.80 1.75
CA ALA A 21 21.00 13.85 1.06
C ALA A 21 21.11 12.97 -0.21
N SER A 22 20.12 12.12 -0.51
CA SER A 22 20.07 11.26 -1.69
C SER A 22 19.17 11.75 -2.83
N ALA A 23 18.53 12.92 -2.71
CA ALA A 23 17.78 13.52 -3.80
C ALA A 23 18.70 14.47 -4.59
N ALA A 24 18.88 14.22 -5.89
CA ALA A 24 19.56 15.18 -6.76
C ALA A 24 18.54 15.89 -7.65
N LEU A 25 18.82 17.17 -7.87
CA LEU A 25 18.12 17.95 -8.85
C LEU A 25 18.55 17.48 -10.25
N LYS A 26 17.60 16.99 -11.04
CA LYS A 26 17.77 16.94 -12.49
C LYS A 26 16.55 17.63 -13.08
N SER A 27 16.75 18.81 -13.67
CA SER A 27 15.73 19.48 -14.47
C SER A 27 15.33 18.55 -15.61
N ARG A 28 14.18 17.89 -15.45
CA ARG A 28 13.50 17.16 -16.51
C ARG A 28 12.11 17.74 -16.59
N SER A 29 11.79 18.33 -17.72
CA SER A 29 10.61 19.16 -17.93
C SER A 29 9.29 18.39 -17.76
N HIS A 30 9.26 17.08 -17.98
CA HIS A 30 8.07 16.25 -17.84
C HIS A 30 8.39 14.95 -17.10
N MET A 31 8.01 14.87 -15.83
CA MET A 31 7.73 13.59 -15.18
C MET A 31 6.22 13.44 -15.14
N SER A 32 5.71 12.41 -15.82
CA SER A 32 4.33 11.98 -15.64
C SER A 32 4.25 11.25 -14.29
N SER A 33 4.33 12.00 -13.21
CA SER A 33 4.19 11.47 -11.85
C SER A 33 2.87 10.73 -11.76
N ARG A 34 2.92 9.44 -11.40
CA ARG A 34 1.72 8.59 -11.44
C ARG A 34 0.74 8.93 -10.33
N TRP A 35 1.20 9.52 -9.23
CA TRP A 35 0.39 9.88 -8.07
C TRP A 35 0.51 11.35 -7.71
N SER A 36 -0.54 11.88 -7.07
CA SER A 36 -0.59 13.26 -6.64
C SER A 36 -1.27 13.41 -5.28
N ALA A 37 -0.72 14.29 -4.45
CA ALA A 37 -1.30 14.74 -3.19
C ALA A 37 -1.43 16.26 -3.25
N SER A 38 -2.62 16.79 -2.99
CA SER A 38 -2.90 18.22 -3.00
C SER A 38 -3.47 18.65 -1.66
N PHE A 39 -2.96 19.74 -1.11
CA PHE A 39 -3.42 20.33 0.15
C PHE A 39 -3.27 21.84 0.10
N ARG A 40 -3.88 22.54 1.06
CA ARG A 40 -3.80 24.01 1.14
C ARG A 40 -3.06 24.42 2.40
N ILE A 41 -2.12 25.36 2.26
CA ILE A 41 -1.41 25.99 3.38
C ILE A 41 -1.64 27.50 3.32
N THR A 42 -1.80 28.13 4.49
CA THR A 42 -1.97 29.59 4.65
C THR A 42 -0.65 30.37 4.68
N GLU A 43 0.48 29.70 4.49
CA GLU A 43 1.82 30.27 4.66
C GLU A 43 2.36 30.85 3.35
N ARG A 44 3.35 31.75 3.49
CA ARG A 44 3.99 32.38 2.33
C ARG A 44 4.89 31.40 1.58
N ILE A 45 4.92 31.54 0.25
CA ILE A 45 5.80 30.76 -0.65
C ILE A 45 7.26 30.85 -0.19
N GLU A 46 7.70 32.00 0.31
CA GLU A 46 9.04 32.26 0.84
C GLU A 46 9.44 31.29 1.97
N LYS A 47 8.50 30.96 2.87
CA LYS A 47 8.77 29.98 3.95
C LYS A 47 8.92 28.57 3.42
N VAL A 48 8.14 28.20 2.40
CA VAL A 48 8.26 26.91 1.73
C VAL A 48 9.59 26.84 0.97
N GLN A 49 10.03 27.91 0.33
CA GLN A 49 11.35 27.99 -0.31
C GLN A 49 12.49 27.82 0.72
N LEU A 50 12.36 28.44 1.90
CA LEU A 50 13.32 28.27 2.99
C LEU A 50 13.37 26.81 3.47
N TRP A 51 12.20 26.18 3.64
CA TRP A 51 12.12 24.77 3.99
C TRP A 51 12.79 23.87 2.94
N ILE A 52 12.53 24.09 1.65
CA ILE A 52 13.16 23.29 0.58
C ILE A 52 14.68 23.46 0.64
N ARG A 53 15.17 24.68 0.88
CA ARG A 53 16.61 24.97 1.00
C ARG A 53 17.27 24.22 2.17
N GLU A 54 16.63 24.18 3.32
CA GLU A 54 17.17 23.49 4.50
C GLU A 54 17.04 21.96 4.38
N SER A 55 16.01 21.50 3.68
CA SER A 55 15.68 20.08 3.54
C SER A 55 16.47 19.40 2.43
N PHE A 56 16.69 20.05 1.29
CA PHE A 56 17.27 19.45 0.10
C PHE A 56 18.64 20.04 -0.25
N LEU A 57 19.57 19.16 -0.65
CA LEU A 57 20.87 19.54 -1.20
C LEU A 57 20.71 20.07 -2.63
N MET A 58 20.66 21.40 -2.79
CA MET A 58 20.61 22.05 -4.10
C MET A 58 21.82 22.96 -4.30
N ALA A 59 22.61 22.70 -5.35
CA ALA A 59 23.78 23.51 -5.68
C ALA A 59 23.40 24.89 -6.26
N ASP A 60 22.32 24.98 -7.03
CA ASP A 60 21.93 26.17 -7.81
C ASP A 60 20.55 26.71 -7.43
N TRP A 61 20.33 27.05 -6.15
CA TRP A 61 19.03 27.57 -5.66
C TRP A 61 18.55 28.83 -6.41
N HIS A 62 19.49 29.64 -6.89
CA HIS A 62 19.23 30.96 -7.46
C HIS A 62 18.65 30.92 -8.88
N LYS A 63 18.90 29.84 -9.63
CA LYS A 63 18.41 29.68 -11.01
C LYS A 63 16.98 29.10 -11.03
N THR A 64 16.69 28.17 -10.12
CA THR A 64 15.38 27.50 -10.06
C THR A 64 14.25 28.41 -9.55
N LEU A 65 14.57 29.42 -8.72
CA LEU A 65 13.58 30.41 -8.27
C LEU A 65 13.20 31.45 -9.34
N GLN A 66 14.06 31.70 -10.33
CA GLN A 66 13.87 32.78 -11.30
C GLN A 66 13.13 32.36 -12.58
N GLU A 67 12.95 31.05 -12.81
CA GLU A 67 12.22 30.53 -13.98
C GLU A 67 10.69 30.53 -13.78
N GLY A 68 10.22 30.70 -12.55
CA GLY A 68 8.81 31.01 -12.26
C GLY A 68 8.62 32.53 -12.23
N SER A 69 7.66 33.06 -12.99
CA SER A 69 7.05 34.33 -12.59
C SER A 69 6.69 34.19 -11.12
N GLY A 70 6.91 35.21 -10.29
CA GLY A 70 6.81 35.15 -8.82
C GLY A 70 5.45 34.70 -8.23
N GLU A 71 4.55 34.22 -9.07
CA GLU A 71 3.23 33.70 -8.82
C GLU A 71 3.18 32.17 -8.57
N SER A 72 4.24 31.42 -8.87
CA SER A 72 4.27 29.97 -8.57
C SER A 72 5.67 29.41 -8.32
N LEU A 73 5.77 28.48 -7.38
CA LEU A 73 6.97 27.71 -7.08
C LEU A 73 6.79 26.31 -7.68
N LYS A 74 7.76 25.83 -8.46
CA LYS A 74 7.77 24.45 -8.98
C LYS A 74 9.19 23.90 -8.93
N VAL A 75 9.38 22.78 -8.23
CA VAL A 75 10.68 22.12 -8.08
C VAL A 75 10.51 20.62 -8.31
N ALA A 76 11.40 20.02 -9.09
CA ALA A 76 11.39 18.60 -9.39
C ALA A 76 12.73 17.95 -9.02
N PHE A 77 12.67 16.87 -8.26
CA PHE A 77 13.80 16.09 -7.77
C PHE A 77 13.75 14.67 -8.35
N VAL A 78 14.92 14.09 -8.53
CA VAL A 78 15.08 12.69 -8.90
C VAL A 78 15.92 11.99 -7.83
N SER A 79 15.44 10.86 -7.35
CA SER A 79 16.18 10.06 -6.37
C SER A 79 17.48 9.52 -6.98
N CYS A 80 18.60 9.70 -6.29
CA CYS A 80 19.90 9.11 -6.65
C CYS A 80 20.05 7.67 -6.16
N ARG A 81 19.12 7.18 -5.35
CA ARG A 81 19.16 5.78 -4.91
C ARG A 81 18.92 4.94 -6.16
N LYS A 82 19.89 4.08 -6.50
CA LYS A 82 19.70 3.02 -7.50
C LYS A 82 18.54 2.15 -7.02
N SER A 83 17.35 2.50 -7.47
CA SER A 83 16.20 1.64 -7.42
C SER A 83 16.56 0.40 -8.24
N THR A 84 16.34 -0.79 -7.67
CA THR A 84 16.46 -2.09 -8.34
C THR A 84 15.50 -2.19 -9.54
N HIS A 85 14.47 -1.34 -9.57
CA HIS A 85 13.58 -1.11 -10.68
C HIS A 85 14.10 0.04 -11.56
N GLU A 86 14.11 -0.15 -12.88
CA GLU A 86 14.69 0.74 -13.89
C GLU A 86 14.09 2.17 -13.95
N GLU A 87 13.02 2.45 -13.21
CA GLU A 87 12.38 3.76 -13.16
C GLU A 87 12.98 4.63 -12.03
N ALA A 88 13.55 5.77 -12.41
CA ALA A 88 14.06 6.75 -11.46
C ALA A 88 12.90 7.43 -10.72
N LEU A 89 12.84 7.27 -9.40
CA LEU A 89 11.80 7.86 -8.55
C LEU A 89 11.86 9.39 -8.59
N GLY A 90 10.78 10.03 -9.03
CA GLY A 90 10.67 11.49 -9.01
C GLY A 90 9.84 12.03 -7.87
N LEU A 91 10.12 13.28 -7.54
CA LEU A 91 9.36 14.09 -6.61
C LEU A 91 9.21 15.48 -7.20
N GLU A 92 7.99 15.87 -7.53
CA GLU A 92 7.64 17.22 -7.95
C GLU A 92 6.86 17.90 -6.83
N ILE A 93 7.28 19.12 -6.46
CA ILE A 93 6.61 19.96 -5.49
C ILE A 93 6.26 21.26 -6.21
N ALA A 94 4.97 21.57 -6.28
CA ALA A 94 4.50 22.84 -6.81
C ALA A 94 3.58 23.54 -5.81
N MET A 95 3.72 24.86 -5.70
CA MET A 95 2.89 25.72 -4.88
C MET A 95 2.45 26.93 -5.70
N LYS A 96 1.15 27.24 -5.62
CA LYS A 96 0.53 28.41 -6.25
C LYS A 96 0.33 29.53 -5.23
N THR A 97 0.11 30.76 -5.71
CA THR A 97 -0.20 31.94 -4.89
C THR A 97 -1.48 31.83 -4.05
N ASP A 98 -2.41 30.97 -4.43
CA ASP A 98 -3.64 30.68 -3.67
C ASP A 98 -3.40 29.80 -2.42
N GLY A 99 -2.15 29.42 -2.16
CA GLY A 99 -1.76 28.54 -1.06
C GLY A 99 -1.98 27.06 -1.37
N SER A 100 -2.39 26.71 -2.60
CA SER A 100 -2.51 25.33 -3.04
C SER A 100 -1.14 24.73 -3.31
N VAL A 101 -0.83 23.62 -2.63
CA VAL A 101 0.40 22.85 -2.79
C VAL A 101 0.04 21.50 -3.39
N SER A 102 0.70 21.14 -4.47
CA SER A 102 0.61 19.83 -5.11
C SER A 102 1.97 19.13 -5.08
N ILE A 103 1.99 17.93 -4.51
CA ILE A 103 3.14 17.05 -4.50
C ILE A 103 2.83 15.87 -5.42
N ALA A 104 3.68 15.63 -6.40
CA ALA A 104 3.55 14.50 -7.31
C ALA A 104 4.77 13.59 -7.19
N THR A 105 4.54 12.29 -6.99
CA THR A 105 5.60 11.31 -6.80
C THR A 105 5.11 9.91 -7.13
N ASP A 106 6.03 8.98 -7.36
CA ASP A 106 5.70 7.57 -7.59
C ASP A 106 5.83 6.73 -6.31
N CYS A 107 6.06 7.35 -5.14
CA CYS A 107 6.16 6.66 -3.85
C CYS A 107 5.29 7.33 -2.77
N MET A 108 4.33 6.58 -2.21
CA MET A 108 3.38 7.06 -1.21
C MET A 108 4.09 7.38 0.11
N GLN A 109 5.05 6.53 0.50
CA GLN A 109 5.87 6.77 1.69
C GLN A 109 6.66 8.07 1.56
N LEU A 110 7.24 8.34 0.38
CA LEU A 110 7.97 9.57 0.15
C LEU A 110 7.05 10.80 0.23
N ALA A 111 5.84 10.73 -0.35
CA ALA A 111 4.85 11.80 -0.21
C ALA A 111 4.51 12.06 1.26
N ALA A 112 4.26 11.00 2.05
CA ALA A 112 3.93 11.12 3.46
C ALA A 112 5.07 11.74 4.26
N ASP A 113 6.30 11.27 4.08
CA ASP A 113 7.48 11.79 4.79
C ASP A 113 7.72 13.27 4.46
N VAL A 114 7.55 13.66 3.19
CA VAL A 114 7.70 15.04 2.73
C VAL A 114 6.63 15.96 3.32
N ILE A 115 5.36 15.54 3.28
CA ILE A 115 4.23 16.30 3.85
C ILE A 115 4.41 16.44 5.36
N GLN A 116 4.78 15.36 6.05
CA GLN A 116 4.96 15.37 7.50
C GLN A 116 6.13 16.28 7.91
N HIS A 117 7.26 16.22 7.21
CA HIS A 117 8.37 17.12 7.52
C HIS A 117 8.02 18.58 7.22
N LEU A 118 7.27 18.85 6.15
CA LEU A 118 6.75 20.20 5.86
C LEU A 118 5.85 20.69 7.00
N CYS A 119 4.92 19.86 7.48
CA CYS A 119 4.04 20.21 8.61
C CYS A 119 4.82 20.47 9.90
N CYS A 120 5.82 19.63 10.20
CA CYS A 120 6.71 19.82 11.35
C CYS A 120 7.48 21.16 11.27
N PHE A 121 7.98 21.51 10.09
CA PHE A 121 8.70 22.77 9.89
C PHE A 121 7.78 23.99 10.03
N LEU A 122 6.58 23.92 9.45
CA LEU A 122 5.60 25.00 9.49
C LEU A 122 4.81 25.04 10.82
N LYS A 123 4.98 24.04 11.69
CA LYS A 123 4.24 23.86 12.95
C LYS A 123 2.73 23.77 12.74
N VAL A 124 2.31 23.17 11.62
CA VAL A 124 0.90 22.89 11.34
C VAL A 124 0.51 21.61 12.08
N THR A 125 -0.54 21.69 12.92
CA THR A 125 -1.01 20.56 13.72
C THR A 125 -1.97 19.66 12.94
N GLU A 126 -2.80 20.25 12.09
CA GLU A 126 -3.83 19.55 11.32
C GLU A 126 -3.77 20.03 9.87
N LEU A 127 -3.72 19.09 8.93
CA LEU A 127 -3.70 19.34 7.50
C LEU A 127 -4.64 18.35 6.81
N GLU A 128 -5.60 18.88 6.06
CA GLU A 128 -6.43 18.10 5.16
C GLU A 128 -5.75 18.01 3.79
N ALA A 129 -5.54 16.78 3.30
CA ALA A 129 -4.93 16.53 2.01
C ALA A 129 -5.82 15.60 1.16
N SER A 130 -6.02 15.99 -0.10
CA SER A 130 -6.65 15.17 -1.13
C SER A 130 -5.57 14.40 -1.88
N CYS A 131 -5.52 13.09 -1.70
CA CYS A 131 -4.51 12.23 -2.31
C CYS A 131 -5.15 11.26 -3.31
N SER A 132 -4.51 11.08 -4.47
CA SER A 132 -4.93 10.15 -5.51
C SER A 132 -3.82 9.13 -5.80
N PHE A 133 -4.09 7.86 -5.45
CA PHE A 133 -3.16 6.74 -5.59
C PHE A 133 -3.82 5.56 -6.32
N PRO A 134 -4.11 5.68 -7.63
CA PRO A 134 -4.96 4.71 -8.36
C PRO A 134 -4.43 3.27 -8.33
N ARG A 135 -3.12 3.08 -8.30
CA ARG A 135 -2.51 1.74 -8.26
C ARG A 135 -2.65 1.09 -6.89
N ALA A 136 -2.33 1.84 -5.83
CA ALA A 136 -2.43 1.32 -4.46
C ALA A 136 -3.89 1.02 -4.08
N THR A 137 -4.83 1.86 -4.50
CA THR A 137 -6.26 1.62 -4.28
C THR A 137 -6.73 0.37 -5.03
N ALA A 138 -6.30 0.16 -6.28
CA ALA A 138 -6.64 -1.04 -7.04
C ALA A 138 -6.07 -2.33 -6.42
N GLU A 139 -4.83 -2.30 -5.91
CA GLU A 139 -4.23 -3.44 -5.20
C GLU A 139 -5.00 -3.80 -3.93
N VAL A 140 -5.46 -2.79 -3.17
CA VAL A 140 -6.31 -2.99 -1.99
C VAL A 140 -7.69 -3.54 -2.39
N GLU A 141 -8.33 -3.00 -3.42
CA GLU A 141 -9.61 -3.49 -3.92
C GLU A 141 -9.53 -4.96 -4.35
N GLN A 142 -8.47 -5.36 -5.04
CA GLN A 142 -8.23 -6.76 -5.41
C GLN A 142 -8.06 -7.65 -4.18
N ALA A 143 -7.30 -7.20 -3.18
CA ALA A 143 -7.14 -7.94 -1.94
C ALA A 143 -8.48 -8.09 -1.18
N MET A 144 -9.32 -7.05 -1.17
CA MET A 144 -10.67 -7.10 -0.58
C MET A 144 -11.57 -8.10 -1.30
N GLN A 145 -11.55 -8.12 -2.63
CA GLN A 145 -12.30 -9.12 -3.42
C GLN A 145 -11.88 -10.55 -3.07
N LEU A 146 -10.57 -10.81 -2.95
CA LEU A 146 -10.08 -12.13 -2.54
C LEU A 146 -10.55 -12.49 -1.13
N ILE A 147 -10.52 -11.55 -0.18
CA ILE A 147 -11.04 -11.78 1.19
C ILE A 147 -12.52 -12.17 1.14
N ASP A 148 -13.33 -11.46 0.36
CA ASP A 148 -14.75 -11.77 0.19
C ASP A 148 -14.96 -13.16 -0.42
N GLU A 149 -14.15 -13.55 -1.40
CA GLU A 149 -14.17 -14.90 -1.98
C GLU A 149 -13.84 -15.98 -0.93
N TYR A 150 -12.81 -15.75 -0.12
CA TYR A 150 -12.42 -16.67 0.96
C TYR A 150 -13.51 -16.79 2.03
N ASP A 151 -14.16 -15.69 2.41
CA ASP A 151 -15.25 -15.70 3.39
C ASP A 151 -16.50 -16.41 2.85
N ASN A 152 -16.86 -16.18 1.59
CA ASN A 152 -17.93 -16.92 0.92
C ASN A 152 -17.65 -18.42 0.86
N LEU A 153 -16.43 -18.81 0.48
CA LEU A 153 -16.02 -20.21 0.44
C LEU A 153 -16.07 -20.84 1.84
N ARG A 154 -15.59 -20.11 2.86
CA ARG A 154 -15.62 -20.55 4.26
C ARG A 154 -17.05 -20.75 4.75
N GLN A 155 -17.97 -19.85 4.43
CA GLN A 155 -19.38 -19.98 4.79
C GLN A 155 -20.01 -21.19 4.11
N LYS A 156 -19.75 -21.39 2.81
CA LYS A 156 -20.23 -22.56 2.07
C LYS A 156 -19.72 -23.87 2.68
N MET A 157 -18.42 -23.98 2.94
CA MET A 157 -17.82 -25.15 3.58
C MET A 157 -18.40 -25.40 4.99
N ALA A 158 -18.75 -24.36 5.73
CA ALA A 158 -19.39 -24.49 7.05
C ALA A 158 -20.81 -25.08 6.93
N THR A 159 -21.60 -24.63 5.95
CA THR A 159 -22.93 -25.17 5.65
C THR A 159 -22.84 -26.64 5.20
N ASP A 160 -21.95 -26.96 4.25
CA ASP A 160 -21.77 -28.32 3.73
C ASP A 160 -21.37 -29.31 4.85
N MET A 161 -20.52 -28.85 5.79
CA MET A 161 -20.12 -29.65 6.95
C MET A 161 -21.29 -29.84 7.94
N ALA A 162 -22.11 -28.82 8.16
CA ALA A 162 -23.31 -28.93 9.00
C ALA A 162 -24.32 -29.92 8.41
N ASP A 163 -24.54 -29.88 7.10
CA ASP A 163 -25.43 -30.80 6.37
C ASP A 163 -24.89 -32.24 6.37
N SER A 164 -23.58 -32.42 6.21
CA SER A 164 -22.92 -33.73 6.32
C SER A 164 -23.07 -34.30 7.73
N ALA A 165 -22.85 -33.48 8.77
CA ALA A 165 -23.03 -33.90 10.16
C ALA A 165 -24.50 -34.25 10.48
N ARG A 166 -25.46 -33.50 9.93
CA ARG A 166 -26.89 -33.82 10.01
C ARG A 166 -27.20 -35.16 9.36
N THR A 167 -26.71 -35.39 8.14
CA THR A 167 -26.90 -36.65 7.41
C THR A 167 -26.36 -37.85 8.19
N VAL A 168 -25.17 -37.71 8.82
CA VAL A 168 -24.61 -38.77 9.67
C VAL A 168 -25.54 -39.08 10.85
N LYS A 169 -26.08 -38.07 11.53
CA LYS A 169 -27.02 -38.26 12.65
C LYS A 169 -28.29 -38.99 12.20
N GLU A 170 -28.88 -38.60 11.07
CA GLU A 170 -30.06 -39.25 10.51
C GLU A 170 -29.79 -40.72 10.15
N LEU A 171 -28.64 -41.01 9.53
CA LEU A 171 -28.23 -42.37 9.21
C LEU A 171 -27.96 -43.22 10.46
N LEU A 172 -27.43 -42.63 11.53
CA LEU A 172 -27.20 -43.31 12.80
C LEU A 172 -28.51 -43.70 13.48
N VAL A 173 -29.51 -42.81 13.53
CA VAL A 173 -30.84 -43.12 14.07
C VAL A 173 -31.45 -44.29 13.28
N ARG A 174 -31.43 -44.21 11.95
CA ARG A 174 -31.93 -45.30 11.10
C ARG A 174 -31.18 -46.62 11.29
N MET A 175 -29.87 -46.56 11.53
CA MET A 175 -29.05 -47.74 11.80
C MET A 175 -29.46 -48.39 13.13
N GLU A 176 -29.73 -47.58 14.14
CA GLU A 176 -30.20 -48.06 15.44
C GLU A 176 -31.58 -48.70 15.35
N ASP A 177 -32.51 -48.12 14.58
CA ASP A 177 -33.81 -48.73 14.32
C ASP A 177 -33.67 -50.12 13.65
N LEU A 178 -32.78 -50.22 12.66
CA LEU A 178 -32.50 -51.50 11.99
C LEU A 178 -31.84 -52.53 12.90
N ARG A 179 -31.04 -52.07 13.87
CA ARG A 179 -30.42 -52.92 14.90
C ARG A 179 -31.49 -53.47 15.84
N LEU A 180 -32.45 -52.63 16.27
CA LEU A 180 -33.57 -53.05 17.12
C LEU A 180 -34.51 -54.04 16.43
N CYS A 181 -34.65 -53.96 15.11
CA CYS A 181 -35.46 -54.89 14.30
C CYS A 181 -34.69 -56.11 13.76
N ASP A 182 -33.44 -56.37 14.19
CA ASP A 182 -32.58 -57.50 13.78
C ASP A 182 -32.36 -57.67 12.25
N TYR A 183 -32.48 -56.58 11.49
CA TYR A 183 -32.25 -56.60 10.03
C TYR A 183 -30.76 -56.52 9.67
N SER A 184 -30.00 -57.58 9.93
CA SER A 184 -28.54 -57.66 9.78
C SER A 184 -27.99 -57.28 8.39
N ARG A 185 -28.70 -57.60 7.30
CA ARG A 185 -28.29 -57.22 5.92
C ARG A 185 -28.40 -55.71 5.67
N LYS A 186 -29.49 -55.09 6.10
CA LYS A 186 -29.72 -53.64 5.93
C LYS A 186 -28.82 -52.82 6.86
N LEU A 187 -28.54 -53.36 8.06
CA LEU A 187 -27.61 -52.76 9.02
C LEU A 187 -26.20 -52.60 8.43
N LYS A 188 -25.67 -53.65 7.78
CA LYS A 188 -24.35 -53.60 7.11
C LYS A 188 -24.29 -52.52 6.03
N GLN A 189 -25.34 -52.38 5.24
CA GLN A 189 -25.43 -51.33 4.21
C GLN A 189 -25.47 -49.93 4.82
N ALA A 190 -26.25 -49.74 5.90
CA ALA A 190 -26.30 -48.47 6.62
C ALA A 190 -24.95 -48.08 7.24
N LEU A 191 -24.22 -49.06 7.79
CA LEU A 191 -22.88 -48.85 8.35
C LEU A 191 -21.87 -48.38 7.31
N VAL A 192 -21.85 -49.01 6.13
CA VAL A 192 -21.00 -48.59 5.01
C VAL A 192 -21.33 -47.15 4.59
N ASN A 193 -22.61 -46.78 4.58
CA ASN A 193 -23.03 -45.42 4.25
C ASN A 193 -22.56 -44.39 5.29
N VAL A 194 -22.67 -44.68 6.59
CA VAL A 194 -22.14 -43.81 7.65
C VAL A 194 -20.63 -43.66 7.54
N GLN A 195 -19.89 -44.76 7.34
CA GLN A 195 -18.44 -44.72 7.19
C GLN A 195 -18.01 -43.89 5.96
N ARG A 196 -18.75 -43.98 4.85
CA ARG A 196 -18.50 -43.18 3.64
C ARG A 196 -18.65 -41.69 3.92
N VAL A 197 -19.75 -41.27 4.54
CA VAL A 197 -20.01 -39.85 4.85
C VAL A 197 -19.02 -39.31 5.88
N SER A 198 -18.68 -40.11 6.90
CA SER A 198 -17.70 -39.73 7.93
C SER A 198 -16.30 -39.50 7.34
N ARG A 199 -15.84 -40.37 6.42
CA ARG A 199 -14.58 -40.15 5.70
C ARG A 199 -14.60 -38.88 4.84
N GLY A 200 -15.73 -38.58 4.20
CA GLY A 200 -15.93 -37.33 3.46
C GLY A 200 -15.79 -36.10 4.36
N MET A 201 -16.46 -36.10 5.51
CA MET A 201 -16.40 -35.00 6.48
C MET A 201 -14.98 -34.73 7.00
N ILE A 202 -14.17 -35.79 7.24
CA ILE A 202 -12.76 -35.64 7.63
C ILE A 202 -11.95 -34.96 6.52
N ALA A 203 -12.19 -35.35 5.26
CA ALA A 203 -11.52 -34.73 4.12
C ALA A 203 -11.90 -33.24 3.97
N ASP A 204 -13.17 -32.90 4.15
CA ASP A 204 -13.64 -31.51 4.07
C ASP A 204 -13.14 -30.67 5.25
N TYR A 205 -13.04 -31.24 6.45
CA TYR A 205 -12.40 -30.60 7.59
C TYR A 205 -10.91 -30.31 7.33
N SER A 206 -10.20 -31.23 6.67
CA SER A 206 -8.81 -31.02 6.27
C SER A 206 -8.67 -29.87 5.26
N LYS A 207 -9.60 -29.75 4.30
CA LYS A 207 -9.62 -28.63 3.33
C LYS A 207 -9.87 -27.29 4.04
N ARG A 208 -10.81 -27.24 4.99
CA ARG A 208 -11.09 -26.04 5.79
C ARG A 208 -9.87 -25.60 6.59
N ARG A 209 -9.11 -26.55 7.17
CA ARG A 209 -7.87 -26.26 7.89
C ARG A 209 -6.79 -25.66 7.00
N GLY A 210 -6.72 -26.04 5.72
CA GLY A 210 -5.77 -25.44 4.77
C GLY A 210 -6.17 -24.05 4.27
N ASN A 211 -7.45 -23.66 4.44
CA ASN A 211 -7.99 -22.37 4.02
C ASN A 211 -8.04 -21.32 5.15
N HIS A 212 -7.64 -21.68 6.37
CA HIS A 212 -7.65 -20.81 7.55
C HIS A 212 -6.21 -20.46 7.96
#